data_AF-U5DBQ4-F1
#
_entry.id   AF-U5DBQ4-F1
#
_cell.length_a   1.000
_cell.length_b   1.000
_cell.length_c   1.000
_cell.angle_alpha   90.00
_cell.angle_beta   90.00
_cell.angle_gamma   90.00
#
_symmetry.space_group_name_H-M   'P 1'
#
loop_
_entity.id
_entity.type
_entity.pdbx_description
1 polymer ?
#
loop_
_entity_poly.entity_id
_entity_poly.type
_entity_poly.pdbx_seq_one_letter_code
_entity_poly.pdbx_strand_id
1 'polypeptide(L)'
;MNHLIPRFQPENLEHNKCVFERVQKIATEKGCSPSQLALAWVHHQGDDVCPIPGTTKIVNFNQNVGALSVSLTPDEIKELEGIAAGDAVKGDRYADMKTTWLWADTPPVSSWKAT
;
A
#
# COMPACT_ATOMS: atom_id res chain seq x y z
N MET A 1 -5.34 8.43 -10.55
CA MET A 1 -4.78 7.05 -10.54
C MET A 1 -5.78 6.01 -10.05
N ASN A 2 -6.49 6.21 -8.94
CA ASN A 2 -7.39 5.18 -8.38
C ASN A 2 -8.53 4.72 -9.31
N HIS A 3 -9.03 5.57 -10.21
CA HIS A 3 -10.14 5.21 -11.12
C HIS A 3 -9.80 4.17 -12.20
N LEU A 4 -8.52 3.85 -12.41
CA LEU A 4 -8.12 2.85 -13.43
C LEU A 4 -7.83 1.47 -12.83
N ILE A 5 -7.58 1.39 -11.52
CA ILE A 5 -7.19 0.14 -10.86
C ILE A 5 -8.46 -0.68 -10.58
N PRO A 6 -8.57 -1.94 -11.06
CA PRO A 6 -9.77 -2.75 -10.89
C PRO A 6 -10.20 -2.95 -9.43
N ARG A 7 -9.24 -3.08 -8.50
CA ARG A 7 -9.51 -3.21 -7.05
C ARG A 7 -10.24 -2.04 -6.41
N PHE A 8 -10.21 -0.87 -7.03
CA PHE A 8 -10.83 0.36 -6.53
C PHE A 8 -12.06 0.79 -7.34
N GLN A 9 -12.55 -0.05 -8.26
CA GLN A 9 -13.86 0.17 -8.89
C GLN A 9 -14.99 -0.05 -7.87
N PRO A 10 -16.14 0.65 -7.98
CA PRO A 10 -17.15 0.70 -6.92
C PRO A 10 -17.54 -0.67 -6.34
N GLU A 11 -17.86 -1.65 -7.18
CA GLU A 11 -18.25 -3.00 -6.72
C GLU A 11 -17.11 -3.74 -6.00
N ASN A 12 -15.89 -3.66 -6.55
CA ASN A 12 -14.72 -4.29 -5.95
C ASN A 12 -14.29 -3.56 -4.67
N LEU A 13 -14.41 -2.24 -4.63
CA LEU A 13 -14.06 -1.43 -3.46
C LEU A 13 -14.98 -1.77 -2.27
N GLU A 14 -16.29 -1.85 -2.50
CA GLU A 14 -17.24 -2.25 -1.45
C GLU A 14 -16.95 -3.66 -0.93
N HIS A 15 -16.62 -4.60 -1.82
CA HIS A 15 -16.19 -5.93 -1.39
C HIS A 15 -14.87 -5.90 -0.61
N ASN A 16 -13.84 -5.23 -1.15
CA ASN A 16 -12.48 -5.19 -0.59
C ASN A 16 -12.41 -4.42 0.73
N LYS A 17 -13.41 -3.59 1.04
CA LYS A 17 -13.51 -2.86 2.31
C LYS A 17 -13.49 -3.80 3.52
N CYS A 18 -14.05 -5.00 3.41
CA CYS A 18 -14.04 -5.97 4.52
C CYS A 18 -12.62 -6.38 4.94
N VAL A 19 -11.68 -6.47 3.99
CA VAL A 19 -10.27 -6.75 4.25
C VAL A 19 -9.67 -5.60 5.07
N PHE A 20 -9.93 -4.36 4.65
CA PHE A 20 -9.44 -3.18 5.37
C PHE A 20 -10.02 -3.08 6.78
N GLU A 21 -11.31 -3.33 6.96
CA GLU A 21 -11.98 -3.28 8.27
C GLU A 21 -11.38 -4.29 9.27
N ARG A 22 -11.02 -5.50 8.80
CA ARG A 22 -10.35 -6.51 9.63
C ARG A 22 -8.94 -6.07 10.03
N VAL A 23 -8.15 -5.54 9.10
CA VAL A 23 -6.82 -4.98 9.40
C VAL A 23 -6.94 -3.79 10.37
N GLN A 24 -7.94 -2.93 10.17
CA GLN A 24 -8.18 -1.77 11.03
C GLN A 24 -8.54 -2.16 12.46
N LYS A 25 -9.30 -3.25 12.64
CA LYS A 25 -9.63 -3.79 13.96
C LYS A 25 -8.36 -4.19 14.71
N ILE A 26 -7.50 -5.01 14.10
CA ILE A 26 -6.23 -5.43 14.71
C ILE A 26 -5.36 -4.20 15.01
N ALA A 27 -5.23 -3.26 14.07
CA ALA A 27 -4.41 -2.06 14.26
C ALA A 27 -4.88 -1.24 15.46
N THR A 28 -6.20 -1.12 15.64
CA THR A 28 -6.83 -0.43 16.76
C THR A 28 -6.54 -1.12 18.09
N GLU A 29 -6.67 -2.46 18.14
CA GLU A 29 -6.33 -3.25 19.33
C GLU A 29 -4.85 -3.13 19.72
N LYS A 30 -3.97 -2.95 18.74
CA LYS A 30 -2.53 -2.68 18.94
C LYS A 30 -2.19 -1.23 19.23
N GLY A 31 -3.13 -0.30 19.09
CA GLY A 31 -2.87 1.14 19.23
C GLY A 31 -1.95 1.71 18.15
N CYS A 32 -1.96 1.14 16.93
CA CYS A 32 -1.16 1.61 15.80
C CYS A 32 -2.04 1.94 14.57
N SER A 33 -1.47 2.59 13.55
CA SER A 33 -2.21 2.80 12.30
C SER A 33 -2.25 1.52 11.45
N PRO A 34 -3.25 1.36 10.56
CA PRO A 34 -3.26 0.24 9.61
C PRO A 34 -2.01 0.17 8.73
N SER A 35 -1.41 1.33 8.40
CA SER A 35 -0.14 1.40 7.66
C SER A 35 1.05 0.87 8.47
N GLN A 36 1.10 1.18 9.76
CA GLN A 36 2.12 0.65 10.67
C GLN A 36 1.98 -0.85 10.83
N LEU A 37 0.75 -1.34 11.04
CA LEU A 37 0.49 -2.77 11.16
C LEU A 37 0.91 -3.54 9.90
N ALA A 38 0.55 -3.03 8.71
CA ALA A 38 0.93 -3.65 7.45
C ALA A 38 2.47 -3.69 7.26
N LEU A 39 3.16 -2.59 7.59
CA LEU A 39 4.63 -2.55 7.48
C LEU A 39 5.31 -3.46 8.51
N ALA A 40 4.79 -3.51 9.74
CA ALA A 40 5.26 -4.43 10.78
C ALA A 40 5.10 -5.89 10.35
N TRP A 41 3.98 -6.25 9.72
CA TRP A 41 3.77 -7.59 9.18
C TRP A 41 4.82 -7.94 8.10
N VAL A 42 5.16 -7.01 7.20
CA VAL A 42 6.23 -7.22 6.21
C VAL A 42 7.58 -7.46 6.88
N HIS A 43 7.92 -6.68 7.91
CA HIS A 43 9.15 -6.89 8.68
C HIS A 43 9.22 -8.28 9.34
N HIS A 44 8.08 -8.86 9.73
CA HIS A 44 8.04 -10.19 10.37
C HIS A 44 8.15 -11.36 9.38
N GLN A 45 8.20 -11.12 8.07
CA GLN A 45 8.30 -12.20 7.06
C GLN A 45 9.68 -12.88 7.03
N GLY A 46 10.72 -12.29 7.65
CA GLY A 46 12.04 -12.88 7.77
C GLY A 46 13.11 -11.86 8.16
N ASP A 47 14.21 -12.33 8.74
CA ASP A 47 15.35 -11.49 9.14
C ASP A 47 16.11 -10.89 7.93
N ASP A 48 15.86 -11.44 6.74
CA ASP A 48 16.39 -10.99 5.44
C ASP A 48 15.44 -10.03 4.70
N VAL A 49 14.34 -9.63 5.33
CA VAL A 49 13.33 -8.73 4.73
C VAL A 49 13.56 -7.28 5.15
N CYS A 50 13.94 -6.45 4.18
CA CYS A 50 14.13 -5.00 4.36
C CYS A 50 13.13 -4.21 3.51
N PRO A 51 11.94 -3.86 4.02
CA PRO A 51 10.97 -3.07 3.28
C PRO A 51 11.47 -1.64 3.04
N ILE A 52 11.17 -1.09 1.86
CA ILE A 52 11.61 0.25 1.41
C ILE A 52 10.40 1.19 1.20
N PRO A 53 9.64 1.54 2.26
CA PRO A 53 8.44 2.34 2.11
C PRO A 53 8.77 3.79 1.72
N GLY A 54 8.32 4.20 0.53
CA GLY A 54 8.48 5.58 0.04
C GLY A 54 7.43 6.54 0.61
N THR A 55 7.81 7.82 0.75
CA THR A 55 6.90 8.89 1.16
C THR A 55 7.42 10.25 0.71
N THR A 56 6.52 11.21 0.47
CA THR A 56 6.85 12.64 0.22
C THR A 56 6.63 13.53 1.44
N LYS A 57 6.13 12.97 2.56
CA LYS A 57 5.75 13.69 3.78
C LYS A 57 6.48 13.15 5.01
N ILE A 58 6.99 14.04 5.86
CA ILE A 58 7.69 13.70 7.11
C ILE A 58 6.75 12.96 8.09
N VAL A 59 5.48 13.35 8.17
CA VAL A 59 4.51 12.68 9.06
C VAL A 59 4.38 11.19 8.73
N ASN A 60 4.32 10.85 7.44
CA ASN A 60 4.28 9.47 6.98
C ASN A 60 5.63 8.75 7.21
N PHE A 61 6.76 9.45 7.09
CA PHE A 61 8.07 8.90 7.44
C PHE A 61 8.10 8.48 8.92
N ASN A 62 7.64 9.35 9.81
CA ASN A 62 7.54 9.04 11.24
C ASN A 62 6.59 7.86 11.52
N GLN A 63 5.48 7.75 10.78
CA GLN A 63 4.61 6.58 10.87
C GLN A 63 5.33 5.30 10.42
N ASN A 64 6.06 5.32 9.31
CA ASN A 64 6.84 4.17 8.82
C ASN A 64 7.87 3.73 9.87
N VAL A 65 8.61 4.67 10.47
CA VAL A 65 9.56 4.37 11.56
C VAL A 65 8.84 3.74 12.75
N GLY A 66 7.66 4.26 13.12
CA GLY A 66 6.86 3.74 14.22
C GLY A 66 6.38 2.29 14.03
N ALA A 67 6.38 1.76 12.80
CA ALA A 67 6.05 0.36 12.55
C ALA A 67 7.04 -0.61 13.20
N LEU A 68 8.30 -0.19 13.41
CA LEU A 68 9.33 -0.99 14.07
C LEU A 68 9.02 -1.29 15.54
N SER A 69 8.16 -0.47 16.16
CA SER A 69 7.72 -0.66 17.54
C SER A 69 6.49 -1.57 17.66
N VAL A 70 5.92 -2.03 16.54
CA VAL A 70 4.74 -2.90 16.53
C VAL A 70 5.22 -4.36 16.52
N SER A 71 5.11 -5.03 17.67
CA SER A 71 5.38 -6.46 17.78
C SER A 71 4.15 -7.27 17.43
N LEU A 72 4.28 -8.32 16.62
CA LEU A 72 3.18 -9.22 16.26
C LEU A 72 3.36 -10.60 16.90
N THR A 73 2.29 -11.14 17.46
CA THR A 73 2.27 -12.52 17.94
C THR A 73 2.11 -13.50 16.77
N PRO A 74 2.50 -14.78 16.93
CA PRO A 74 2.28 -15.79 15.90
C PRO A 74 0.81 -15.93 15.46
N ASP A 75 -0.12 -15.78 16.39
CA ASP A 75 -1.56 -15.84 16.10
C ASP A 75 -2.03 -14.62 15.30
N GLU A 76 -1.54 -13.42 15.61
CA GLU A 76 -1.82 -12.20 14.84
C GLU A 76 -1.23 -12.28 13.42
N ILE A 77 -0.03 -12.84 13.26
CA ILE A 77 0.58 -13.07 11.93
C ILE A 77 -0.30 -14.01 11.12
N LYS A 78 -0.73 -15.13 11.71
CA LYS A 78 -1.62 -16.09 11.07
C LYS A 78 -2.99 -15.48 10.72
N GLU A 79 -3.54 -14.63 11.58
CA GLU A 79 -4.77 -13.90 11.29
C GLU A 79 -4.59 -12.95 10.10
N LEU A 80 -3.49 -12.18 10.07
CA LEU A 80 -3.17 -11.26 8.98
C LEU A 80 -2.95 -11.99 7.65
N GLU A 81 -2.28 -13.15 7.66
CA GLU A 81 -2.14 -14.02 6.48
C GLU A 81 -3.50 -14.53 5.98
N GLY A 82 -4.40 -14.91 6.90
CA GLY A 82 -5.77 -15.30 6.57
C GLY A 82 -6.62 -14.15 6.01
N ILE A 83 -6.36 -12.90 6.44
CA ILE A 83 -6.98 -11.70 5.86
C ILE A 83 -6.46 -11.44 4.45
N ALA A 84 -5.16 -11.66 4.22
CA ALA A 84 -4.46 -11.40 2.97
C ALA A 84 -4.50 -12.57 1.96
N ALA A 85 -5.36 -13.57 2.18
CA ALA A 85 -5.50 -14.71 1.28
C ALA A 85 -5.74 -14.27 -0.17
N GLY A 86 -5.19 -15.01 -1.14
CA GLY A 86 -5.12 -14.60 -2.55
C GLY A 86 -6.47 -14.34 -3.23
N ASP A 87 -7.55 -14.90 -2.70
CA ASP A 87 -8.94 -14.75 -3.16
C ASP A 87 -9.75 -13.71 -2.38
N ALA A 88 -9.20 -13.12 -1.32
CA ALA A 88 -9.89 -12.15 -0.47
C ALA A 88 -10.10 -10.77 -1.12
N VAL A 89 -9.42 -10.48 -2.23
CA VAL A 89 -9.45 -9.18 -2.91
C VAL A 89 -9.97 -9.35 -4.33
N LYS A 90 -11.09 -8.70 -4.65
CA LYS A 90 -11.64 -8.65 -6.01
C LYS A 90 -10.98 -7.60 -6.88
N GLY A 91 -10.81 -7.94 -8.15
CA GLY A 91 -10.21 -7.11 -9.19
C GLY A 91 -8.69 -7.30 -9.31
N ASP A 92 -8.19 -7.18 -10.53
CA ASP A 92 -6.76 -7.29 -10.81
C ASP A 92 -5.94 -6.21 -10.11
N ARG A 93 -4.71 -6.60 -9.74
CA ARG A 93 -3.75 -5.70 -9.08
C ARG A 93 -3.36 -4.51 -9.96
N TYR A 94 -3.35 -4.71 -11.27
CA TYR A 94 -2.96 -3.71 -12.25
C TYR A 94 -4.12 -3.41 -13.20
N ALA A 95 -4.24 -2.15 -13.59
CA ALA A 95 -5.06 -1.78 -14.72
C ALA A 95 -4.45 -2.34 -16.01
N ASP A 96 -5.26 -2.53 -17.06
CA ASP A 96 -4.76 -2.61 -18.42
C ASP A 96 -4.12 -1.26 -18.77
N MET A 97 -2.81 -1.15 -18.51
CA MET A 97 -2.06 0.07 -18.75
C MET A 97 -1.78 0.18 -20.24
N LYS A 98 -2.67 0.87 -20.95
CA LYS A 98 -2.40 1.31 -22.32
C LYS A 98 -1.44 2.49 -22.26
N THR A 99 -0.21 2.30 -22.73
CA THR A 99 0.73 3.39 -23.00
C THR A 99 0.08 4.40 -23.94
N THR A 100 0.04 5.67 -23.52
CA THR A 100 -0.45 6.77 -24.35
C THR A 100 0.70 7.73 -24.69
N TRP A 101 0.61 8.37 -25.85
CA TRP A 101 1.53 9.45 -26.26
C TRP A 101 1.08 10.82 -25.76
N LEU A 102 0.11 10.86 -24.83
CA LEU A 102 -0.61 12.07 -24.42
C LEU A 102 0.31 13.15 -23.82
N TRP A 103 1.46 12.74 -23.28
CA TRP A 103 2.45 13.63 -22.68
C TRP A 103 3.86 13.36 -23.24
N ALA A 104 3.95 12.75 -24.42
CA ALA A 104 5.23 12.48 -25.09
C ALA A 104 5.71 13.71 -25.89
N ASP A 105 5.56 14.89 -25.30
CA ASP A 105 5.99 16.14 -25.91
C ASP A 105 7.46 16.41 -25.56
N THR A 106 8.20 16.95 -26.53
CA THR A 106 9.57 17.44 -26.32
C THR A 106 9.53 18.96 -26.34
N PRO A 107 10.02 19.66 -25.28
CA PRO A 107 10.07 21.11 -25.28
C PRO A 107 10.84 21.63 -26.52
N PRO A 108 10.32 22.62 -27.26
CA PRO A 108 10.98 23.13 -28.44
C PRO A 108 12.32 23.76 -28.08
N VAL A 109 13.32 23.69 -28.96
CA VAL A 109 14.67 24.24 -28.72
C VAL A 109 14.62 25.72 -28.32
N SER A 110 13.65 26.49 -28.80
CA SER A 110 13.45 27.90 -28.46
C SER A 110 13.03 28.16 -27.00
N SER A 111 12.52 27.16 -26.27
CA SER A 111 12.16 27.29 -24.86
C SER A 111 13.33 27.10 -23.91
N TRP A 112 14.50 26.70 -24.43
CA TRP A 112 15.69 26.45 -23.63
C TRP A 112 16.38 27.79 -23.31
N LYS A 113 16.44 28.14 -22.03
CA LYS A 113 17.28 29.25 -21.55
C LYS A 113 18.62 28.67 -21.10
N ALA A 114 19.68 28.97 -21.85
CA ALA A 114 21.03 28.68 -21.40
C ALA A 114 21.35 29.56 -20.18
N THR A 115 21.58 28.94 -19.03
CA THR A 115 22.24 29.57 -17.87
C THR A 115 23.74 29.46 -17.99
#